data_AF-A0A2V6SHY5-F1
#
_entry.id   AF-A0A2V6SHY5-F1
#
_cell.length_a   1.000
_cell.length_b   1.000
_cell.length_c   1.000
_cell.angle_alpha   90.00
_cell.angle_beta   90.00
_cell.angle_gamma   90.00
#
_symmetry.space_group_name_H-M   'P 1'
#
loop_
_entity.id
_entity.type
_entity.pdbx_description
1 polymer ?
#
loop_
_entity_poly.entity_id
_entity_poly.type
_entity_poly.pdbx_seq_one_letter_code
_entity_poly.pdbx_strand_id
1 'polypeptide(L)'
;MIEAVGKPGCTVIMAAPARDAWDRVAHPSYPEVWERILPETRDPYEITARFAEDLATRPEYIEAYRRGHAFHPIHGILATHPLKRLRHVGRVIVAAPLEPHVPRHLGFEVASSVEDAVAQARARHGRDCAIAYVEQPPLVRP
;
A
#
# COMPACT_ATOMS: atom_id res chain seq x y z
N MET A 1 1.14 -16.98 10.41
CA MET A 1 0.60 -15.61 10.45
C MET A 1 1.81 -14.68 10.56
N ILE A 2 2.18 -13.92 9.53
CA ILE A 2 3.23 -12.90 9.67
C ILE A 2 2.54 -11.72 10.37
N GLU A 3 2.58 -11.71 11.70
CA GLU A 3 2.04 -10.60 12.50
C GLU A 3 2.79 -9.31 12.15
N ALA A 4 2.07 -8.20 12.13
CA ALA A 4 2.72 -6.91 12.00
C ALA A 4 3.61 -6.71 13.24
N VAL A 5 4.87 -6.33 13.04
CA VAL A 5 5.77 -6.03 14.16
C VAL A 5 5.24 -4.79 14.89
N GLY A 6 5.00 -4.92 16.20
CA GLY A 6 4.51 -3.84 17.06
C GLY A 6 3.22 -4.19 17.80
N LYS A 7 2.97 -3.54 18.94
CA LYS A 7 1.72 -3.71 19.71
C LYS A 7 0.49 -3.24 18.92
N PRO A 8 -0.72 -3.77 19.20
CA PRO A 8 -1.95 -3.21 18.63
C PRO A 8 -2.03 -1.68 18.83
N GLY A 9 -2.43 -0.97 17.79
CA GLY A 9 -2.46 0.50 17.77
C GLY A 9 -1.09 1.16 17.54
N CYS A 10 -0.06 0.42 17.14
CA CYS A 10 1.26 0.99 16.84
C CYS A 10 1.21 2.03 15.71
N THR A 11 2.22 2.90 15.68
CA THR A 11 2.51 3.75 14.53
C THR A 11 3.50 3.02 13.62
N VAL A 12 3.17 2.89 12.33
CA VAL A 12 4.12 2.45 11.31
C VAL A 12 4.68 3.68 10.61
N ILE A 13 6.00 3.74 10.47
CA ILE A 13 6.69 4.76 9.68
C ILE A 13 7.29 4.07 8.46
N MET A 14 6.97 4.56 7.27
CA MET A 14 7.52 4.08 6.01
C MET A 14 8.42 5.16 5.40
N ALA A 15 9.67 4.83 5.14
CA ALA A 15 10.58 5.67 4.35
C ALA A 15 10.58 5.13 2.91
N ALA A 16 9.63 5.62 2.10
CA ALA A 16 9.47 5.18 0.72
C ALA A 16 9.24 6.39 -0.20
N PRO A 17 9.78 6.40 -1.43
CA PRO A 17 9.60 7.53 -2.35
C PRO A 17 8.13 7.81 -2.70
N ALA A 18 7.26 6.80 -2.66
CA ALA A 18 5.83 6.89 -2.97
C ALA A 18 5.54 7.63 -4.28
N ARG A 19 6.14 7.16 -5.38
CA ARG A 19 5.94 7.73 -6.72
C ARG A 19 4.59 7.32 -7.31
N ASP A 20 3.92 8.26 -7.96
CA ASP A 20 2.74 8.05 -8.81
C ASP A 20 3.18 7.65 -10.22
N ALA A 21 3.79 6.46 -10.31
CA ALA A 21 4.33 5.92 -11.55
C ALA A 21 3.80 4.50 -11.77
N TRP A 22 3.15 4.30 -12.92
CA TRP A 22 2.47 3.05 -13.25
C TRP A 22 3.11 2.37 -14.45
N ASP A 23 3.51 1.11 -14.28
CA ASP A 23 3.83 0.24 -15.40
C ASP A 23 2.52 -0.33 -15.98
N ARG A 24 1.97 0.35 -16.99
CA ARG A 24 0.72 -0.02 -17.64
C ARG A 24 0.87 -1.24 -18.56
N VAL A 25 2.08 -1.73 -18.80
CA VAL A 25 2.32 -2.94 -19.59
C VAL A 25 2.24 -4.16 -18.68
N ALA A 26 3.03 -4.19 -17.61
CA ALA A 26 3.03 -5.32 -16.68
C ALA A 26 1.83 -5.31 -15.72
N HIS A 27 1.33 -4.12 -15.35
CA HIS A 27 0.29 -3.95 -14.31
C HIS A 27 -0.93 -3.16 -14.81
N PRO A 28 -1.58 -3.56 -15.91
CA PRO A 28 -2.65 -2.77 -16.53
C PRO A 28 -3.90 -2.58 -15.65
N SER A 29 -4.17 -3.50 -14.71
CA SER A 29 -5.32 -3.39 -13.79
C SER A 29 -5.07 -2.48 -12.59
N TYR A 30 -3.82 -2.16 -12.28
CA TYR A 30 -3.46 -1.47 -11.03
C TYR A 30 -3.97 -0.01 -10.98
N PRO A 31 -3.87 0.79 -12.06
CA PRO A 31 -4.43 2.14 -12.07
C PRO A 31 -5.93 2.17 -11.77
N GLU A 32 -6.70 1.21 -12.29
CA GLU A 32 -8.14 1.16 -12.01
C GLU A 32 -8.41 0.79 -10.54
N VAL A 33 -7.67 -0.17 -9.98
CA VAL A 33 -7.78 -0.49 -8.54
C VAL A 33 -7.46 0.75 -7.70
N TRP A 34 -6.44 1.52 -8.10
CA TRP A 34 -6.04 2.75 -7.42
C TRP A 34 -7.09 3.85 -7.50
N GLU A 35 -7.56 4.18 -8.70
CA GLU A 35 -8.38 5.36 -8.96
C GLU A 35 -9.87 5.11 -8.68
N ARG A 36 -10.37 3.90 -8.93
CA ARG A 36 -11.80 3.57 -8.83
C ARG A 36 -12.13 2.82 -7.54
N ILE A 37 -11.37 1.79 -7.19
CA ILE A 37 -11.76 0.83 -6.14
C ILE A 37 -11.32 1.31 -4.74
N LEU A 38 -10.07 1.72 -4.57
CA LEU A 38 -9.53 2.13 -3.27
C LEU A 38 -10.25 3.35 -2.64
N PRO A 39 -10.85 4.28 -3.40
CA PRO A 39 -11.71 5.31 -2.83
C PRO A 39 -13.03 4.79 -2.25
N GLU A 40 -13.55 3.67 -2.75
CA GLU A 40 -14.82 3.10 -2.27
C GLU A 40 -14.65 2.33 -0.96
N THR A 41 -13.60 1.51 -0.86
CA THR A 41 -13.28 0.75 0.34
C THR A 41 -11.79 0.40 0.38
N ARG A 42 -11.26 0.26 1.60
CA ARG A 42 -9.89 -0.20 1.86
C ARG A 42 -9.85 -1.56 2.55
N ASP A 43 -11.01 -2.19 2.73
CA ASP A 43 -11.07 -3.56 3.24
C ASP A 43 -10.77 -4.53 2.08
N PRO A 44 -9.62 -5.23 2.09
CA PRO A 44 -9.25 -6.09 0.97
C PRO A 44 -10.19 -7.28 0.76
N TYR A 45 -10.90 -7.72 1.80
CA TYR A 45 -11.88 -8.80 1.66
C TYR A 45 -13.14 -8.31 0.95
N GLU A 46 -13.58 -7.10 1.27
CA GLU A 46 -14.69 -6.44 0.57
C GLU A 46 -14.31 -6.15 -0.89
N ILE A 47 -13.11 -5.62 -1.13
CA ILE A 47 -12.56 -5.39 -2.47
C ILE A 47 -12.58 -6.69 -3.29
N THR A 48 -12.10 -7.78 -2.69
CA THR A 48 -12.07 -9.10 -3.35
C THR A 48 -13.49 -9.57 -3.67
N ALA A 49 -14.41 -9.52 -2.70
CA ALA A 49 -15.78 -9.97 -2.89
C ALA A 49 -16.55 -9.19 -3.98
N ARG A 50 -16.28 -7.88 -4.10
CA ARG A 50 -17.02 -6.99 -5.01
C ARG A 50 -16.41 -6.90 -6.41
N PHE A 51 -15.09 -6.92 -6.54
CA PHE A 51 -14.41 -6.51 -7.78
C PHE A 51 -13.52 -7.59 -8.41
N ALA A 52 -13.23 -8.71 -7.72
CA ALA A 52 -12.32 -9.71 -8.23
C ALA A 52 -12.81 -10.36 -9.53
N GLU A 53 -14.08 -10.80 -9.57
CA GLU A 53 -14.65 -11.48 -10.74
C GLU A 53 -14.71 -10.57 -11.96
N ASP A 54 -15.16 -9.32 -11.79
CA ASP A 54 -15.21 -8.29 -12.85
C ASP A 54 -13.82 -8.10 -13.46
N LEU A 55 -12.82 -7.75 -12.65
CA LEU A 55 -11.45 -7.56 -13.15
C LEU A 55 -10.86 -8.84 -13.76
N ALA A 56 -11.14 -10.01 -13.18
CA ALA A 56 -10.62 -11.29 -13.65
C ALA A 56 -11.18 -11.74 -15.00
N THR A 57 -12.35 -11.26 -15.40
CA THR A 57 -13.04 -11.73 -16.61
C THR A 57 -13.04 -10.72 -17.76
N ARG A 58 -12.57 -9.49 -17.52
CA ARG A 58 -12.52 -8.43 -18.54
C ARG A 58 -11.63 -8.79 -19.74
N PRO A 59 -12.17 -8.76 -20.98
CA PRO A 59 -11.45 -9.20 -22.17
C PRO A 59 -10.11 -8.48 -22.40
N GLU A 60 -10.06 -7.17 -22.15
CA GLU A 60 -8.86 -6.35 -22.36
C GLU A 60 -7.70 -6.75 -21.45
N TYR A 61 -7.98 -7.06 -20.18
CA TYR A 61 -6.95 -7.53 -19.25
C TYR A 61 -6.55 -8.97 -19.53
N ILE A 62 -7.50 -9.82 -19.91
CA ILE A 62 -7.22 -11.20 -20.29
C ILE A 62 -6.35 -11.27 -21.55
N GLU A 63 -6.59 -10.42 -22.54
CA GLU A 63 -5.76 -10.33 -23.73
C GLU A 63 -4.34 -9.84 -23.40
N ALA A 64 -4.22 -8.77 -22.60
CA ALA A 64 -2.92 -8.26 -22.14
C ALA A 64 -2.12 -9.31 -21.36
N TYR A 65 -2.80 -10.14 -20.54
CA TYR A 65 -2.19 -11.23 -19.78
C TYR A 65 -1.80 -12.42 -20.67
N ARG A 66 -2.69 -12.88 -21.56
CA ARG A 66 -2.47 -14.10 -22.36
C ARG A 66 -1.56 -13.89 -23.55
N ARG A 67 -1.58 -12.70 -24.15
CA ARG A 67 -0.85 -12.40 -25.39
C ARG A 67 0.17 -11.27 -25.24
N GLY A 68 0.16 -10.55 -24.11
CA GLY A 68 1.15 -9.53 -23.78
C GLY A 68 2.10 -9.97 -22.68
N HIS A 69 2.63 -8.99 -21.93
CA HIS A 69 3.54 -9.19 -20.80
C HIS A 69 2.89 -8.79 -19.46
N ALA A 70 1.57 -8.69 -19.42
CA ALA A 70 0.86 -8.28 -18.21
C ALA A 70 0.75 -9.42 -17.20
N PHE A 71 0.71 -9.09 -15.90
CA PHE A 71 0.21 -9.99 -14.88
C PHE A 71 -1.30 -10.22 -15.03
N HIS A 72 -1.79 -11.35 -14.51
CA HIS A 72 -3.22 -11.60 -14.44
C HIS A 72 -3.91 -10.48 -13.64
N PRO A 73 -5.07 -9.94 -14.07
CA PRO A 73 -5.70 -8.76 -13.46
C PRO A 73 -6.00 -8.89 -11.97
N ILE A 74 -6.20 -10.12 -11.47
CA ILE A 74 -6.37 -10.41 -10.04
C ILE A 74 -5.20 -9.87 -9.17
N HIS A 75 -4.01 -9.72 -9.74
CA HIS A 75 -2.86 -9.16 -9.02
C HIS A 75 -3.13 -7.74 -8.50
N GLY A 76 -3.94 -6.94 -9.21
CA GLY A 76 -4.37 -5.63 -8.73
C GLY A 76 -5.18 -5.72 -7.42
N ILE A 77 -6.09 -6.70 -7.33
CA ILE A 77 -6.85 -6.98 -6.09
C ILE A 77 -5.92 -7.51 -4.99
N LEU A 78 -5.01 -8.42 -5.32
CA LEU A 78 -4.06 -8.98 -4.37
C LEU A 78 -3.11 -7.92 -3.80
N ALA A 79 -2.77 -6.89 -4.57
CA ALA A 79 -1.95 -5.76 -4.11
C ALA A 79 -2.60 -4.98 -2.95
N THR A 80 -3.92 -5.06 -2.78
CA THR A 80 -4.64 -4.43 -1.65
C THR A 80 -4.60 -5.24 -0.36
N HIS A 81 -4.29 -6.54 -0.42
CA HIS A 81 -4.37 -7.44 0.74
C HIS A 81 -3.51 -7.04 1.95
N PRO A 82 -2.33 -6.42 1.78
CA PRO A 82 -1.58 -5.89 2.91
C PRO A 82 -2.36 -4.88 3.76
N LEU A 83 -3.36 -4.19 3.22
CA LEU A 83 -4.20 -3.22 3.95
C LEU A 83 -4.96 -3.83 5.12
N LYS A 84 -5.17 -5.17 5.15
CA LYS A 84 -5.76 -5.85 6.33
C LYS A 84 -4.97 -5.59 7.62
N ARG A 85 -3.69 -5.25 7.52
CA ARG A 85 -2.83 -4.90 8.66
C ARG A 85 -3.24 -3.58 9.32
N LEU A 86 -4.00 -2.73 8.64
CA LEU A 86 -4.58 -1.51 9.21
C LEU A 86 -5.61 -1.80 10.32
N ARG A 87 -6.10 -3.05 10.45
CA ARG A 87 -6.89 -3.47 11.61
C ARG A 87 -6.07 -3.56 12.91
N HIS A 88 -4.75 -3.69 12.79
CA HIS A 88 -3.81 -3.76 13.93
C HIS A 88 -3.07 -2.45 14.12
N VAL A 89 -2.68 -1.79 13.03
CA VAL A 89 -1.93 -0.53 13.04
C VAL A 89 -2.85 0.63 13.36
N GLY A 90 -2.46 1.50 14.29
CA GLY A 90 -3.25 2.68 14.67
C GLY A 90 -3.10 3.84 13.68
N ARG A 91 -1.91 4.00 13.10
CA ARG A 91 -1.65 4.99 12.05
C ARG A 91 -0.42 4.64 11.21
N VAL A 92 -0.38 5.17 9.99
CA VAL A 92 0.78 5.06 9.08
C VAL A 92 1.26 6.47 8.73
N ILE A 93 2.56 6.70 8.86
CA ILE A 93 3.24 7.90 8.39
C ILE A 93 4.20 7.53 7.28
N VAL A 94 4.13 8.21 6.14
CA VAL A 94 5.15 8.12 5.09
C VAL A 94 6.10 9.31 5.23
N ALA A 95 7.37 9.02 5.50
CA ALA A 95 8.41 10.01 5.70
C ALA A 95 9.04 10.41 4.36
N ALA A 96 9.09 11.72 4.10
CA ALA A 96 9.70 12.33 2.92
C ALA A 96 9.30 11.67 1.57
N PRO A 97 8.01 11.42 1.29
CA PRO A 97 7.61 10.95 -0.03
C PRO A 97 7.91 12.03 -1.07
N LEU A 98 8.31 11.61 -2.27
CA LEU A 98 8.47 12.52 -3.41
C LEU A 98 7.13 13.13 -3.81
N GLU A 99 6.06 12.36 -3.70
CA GLU A 99 4.71 12.74 -4.10
C GLU A 99 3.72 12.52 -2.95
N PRO A 100 3.54 13.53 -2.07
CA PRO A 100 2.71 13.41 -0.87
C PRO A 100 1.23 13.08 -1.12
N HIS A 101 0.70 13.28 -2.33
CA HIS A 101 -0.69 12.92 -2.65
C HIS A 101 -0.91 11.41 -2.68
N VAL A 102 0.11 10.62 -3.01
CA VAL A 102 0.04 9.15 -3.08
C VAL A 102 -0.31 8.53 -1.71
N PRO A 103 0.47 8.73 -0.63
CA PRO A 103 0.09 8.20 0.68
C PRO A 103 -1.21 8.81 1.22
N ARG A 104 -1.52 10.07 0.90
CA ARG A 104 -2.77 10.72 1.31
C ARG A 104 -4.00 10.09 0.68
N HIS A 105 -3.90 9.58 -0.55
CA HIS A 105 -4.98 8.82 -1.21
C HIS A 105 -5.43 7.62 -0.38
N LEU A 106 -4.49 6.98 0.33
CA LEU A 106 -4.76 5.87 1.24
C LEU A 106 -5.16 6.30 2.65
N GLY A 107 -5.23 7.61 2.92
CA GLY A 107 -5.50 8.16 4.25
C GLY A 107 -4.29 8.11 5.19
N PHE A 108 -3.08 7.94 4.66
CA PHE A 108 -1.87 7.95 5.47
C PHE A 108 -1.37 9.38 5.73
N GLU A 109 -0.71 9.56 6.87
CA GLU A 109 -0.06 10.81 7.23
C GLU A 109 1.29 10.94 6.48
N VAL A 110 1.76 12.18 6.32
CA VAL A 110 3.05 12.48 5.70
C VAL A 110 3.89 13.32 6.64
N ALA A 111 5.17 12.97 6.78
CA ALA A 111 6.16 13.74 7.52
C ALA A 111 7.26 14.23 6.58
N SER A 112 7.92 15.32 6.94
CA SER A 112 8.98 15.94 6.13
C SER A 112 10.29 15.14 6.15
N SER A 113 10.51 14.34 7.19
CA SER A 113 11.67 13.45 7.32
C SER A 113 11.34 12.23 8.21
N VAL A 114 12.28 11.29 8.32
CA VAL A 114 12.14 10.15 9.24
C VAL A 114 12.18 10.62 10.70
N GLU A 115 13.02 11.60 11.02
CA GLU A 115 13.14 12.21 12.34
C GLU A 115 11.82 12.88 12.78
N ASP A 116 11.19 13.64 11.86
CA ASP A 116 9.88 14.24 12.07
C ASP A 116 8.81 13.16 12.32
N ALA A 117 8.76 12.11 11.50
CA ALA A 117 7.85 10.99 11.70
C ALA A 117 8.03 10.31 13.06
N VAL A 118 9.28 10.10 13.50
CA VAL A 118 9.61 9.53 14.80
C VAL A 118 9.20 10.46 15.94
N ALA A 119 9.42 11.77 15.80
CA ALA A 119 9.00 12.77 16.79
C ALA A 119 7.47 12.75 16.97
N GLN A 120 6.72 12.72 15.86
CA GLN A 120 5.26 12.59 15.90
C GLN A 120 4.83 11.27 16.55
N ALA A 121 5.51 10.16 16.26
CA ALA A 121 5.18 8.86 16.86
C ALA A 121 5.42 8.86 18.38
N ARG A 122 6.54 9.45 18.84
CA ARG A 122 6.86 9.62 20.27
C ARG A 122 5.88 10.54 20.99
N ALA A 123 5.38 11.59 20.33
CA ALA A 123 4.34 12.45 20.89
C ALA A 123 3.05 11.66 21.20
N ARG A 124 2.76 10.62 20.39
CA ARG A 124 1.58 9.76 20.57
C ARG A 124 1.81 8.62 21.58
N HIS A 125 2.98 8.00 21.55
CA HIS A 125 3.27 6.74 22.27
C HIS A 125 4.15 6.92 23.52
N GLY A 126 4.62 8.13 23.79
CA GLY A 126 5.59 8.44 24.85
C GLY A 126 7.02 8.46 24.33
N ARG A 127 7.89 9.26 24.98
CA ARG A 127 9.30 9.43 24.58
C ARG A 127 10.12 8.14 24.69
N ASP A 128 9.74 7.28 25.63
CA ASP A 128 10.41 6.00 25.92
C ASP A 128 9.81 4.82 25.13
N CYS A 129 9.01 5.08 24.09
CA CYS A 129 8.43 4.02 23.28
C CYS A 129 9.53 3.18 22.59
N ALA A 130 9.35 1.86 22.58
CA ALA A 130 10.21 0.98 21.79
C ALA A 130 9.98 1.22 20.28
N ILE A 131 11.08 1.26 19.53
CA ILE A 131 11.09 1.39 18.07
C ILE A 131 11.75 0.13 17.52
N ALA A 132 11.04 -0.59 16.65
CA ALA A 132 11.61 -1.67 15.86
C ALA A 132 11.91 -1.15 14.46
N TYR A 133 13.11 -1.46 13.95
CA TYR A 133 13.50 -1.17 12.58
C TYR A 133 13.43 -2.46 11.77
N VAL A 134 12.75 -2.40 10.62
CA VAL A 134 12.67 -3.50 9.66
C VAL A 134 13.24 -2.98 8.36
N GLU A 135 14.41 -3.51 7.98
CA GLU A 135 15.00 -3.21 6.69
C GLU A 135 14.25 -3.97 5.61
N GLN A 136 13.71 -3.24 4.63
CA GLN A 136 13.15 -3.84 3.43
C GLN A 136 14.16 -3.63 2.29
N PRO A 137 14.82 -4.71 1.81
CA PRO A 137 15.79 -4.58 0.74
C PRO A 137 15.13 -3.97 -0.51
N PRO A 138 15.85 -3.15 -1.28
CA PRO A 138 15.31 -2.60 -2.51
C PRO A 138 14.91 -3.74 -3.45
N LEU A 139 13.79 -3.56 -4.16
CA LEU A 139 13.44 -4.43 -5.27
C LEU A 139 14.57 -4.33 -6.30
N VAL A 140 15.37 -5.39 -6.42
CA VAL A 140 16.35 -5.53 -7.49
C VAL A 140 15.55 -5.64 -8.78
N ARG A 141 15.57 -4.58 -9.61
CA ARG A 141 15.09 -4.72 -10.98
C ARG A 141 16.14 -5.53 -11.74
N PRO A 142 15.76 -6.58 -12.48
CA PRO A 142 16.66 -7.17 -13.47
C PRO A 142 17.05 -6.15 -14.53
#